data_AF-R5MRR4-F1
#
_entry.id   AF-R5MRR4-F1
#
_cell.length_a   1.000
_cell.length_b   1.000
_cell.length_c   1.000
_cell.angle_alpha   90.00
_cell.angle_beta   90.00
_cell.angle_gamma   90.00
#
_symmetry.space_group_name_H-M   'P 1'
#
loop_
_entity.id
_entity.type
_entity.pdbx_description
1 polymer ?
#
loop_
_entity_poly.entity_id
_entity_poly.type
_entity_poly.pdbx_seq_one_letter_code
_entity_poly.pdbx_strand_id
1 'polypeptide(L)'
;MARGPWDGSSYGNMTVSFTCPQQNDAFTVSDTSKGNGALTYPIGLLSGDDITLAGGWNSANNGYYLYTGNKYWTASAGSCTIGITGNRSISEDGSTPNFGINSNSASVKPVINIKADSLIAGLGLKEKPYVLSVD
;
A
#
# COMPACT_ATOMS: atom_id res chain seq x y z
N MET A 1 8.40 -10.81 -14.30
CA MET A 1 7.59 -10.99 -13.07
C MET A 1 8.17 -10.04 -12.04
N ALA A 2 7.39 -9.08 -11.52
CA ALA A 2 7.86 -8.19 -10.46
C ALA A 2 7.97 -9.01 -9.16
N ARG A 3 9.21 -9.21 -8.68
CA ARG A 3 9.46 -9.86 -7.39
C ARG A 3 9.59 -8.78 -6.34
N GLY A 4 8.71 -8.83 -5.34
CA GLY A 4 8.68 -7.84 -4.26
C GLY A 4 9.09 -8.46 -2.92
N PRO A 5 9.11 -7.66 -1.84
CA PRO A 5 9.44 -8.12 -0.51
C PRO A 5 8.70 -9.40 -0.05
N TRP A 6 7.43 -9.50 -0.41
CA TRP A 6 6.53 -10.65 -0.20
C TRP A 6 7.05 -12.00 -0.70
N ASP A 7 7.93 -12.00 -1.70
CA ASP A 7 8.42 -13.23 -2.36
C ASP A 7 9.75 -13.73 -1.75
N GLY A 8 10.21 -13.10 -0.66
CA GLY A 8 11.40 -13.50 0.09
C GLY A 8 11.13 -14.63 1.08
N SER A 9 12.20 -15.32 1.50
CA SER A 9 12.14 -16.39 2.51
C SER A 9 12.49 -15.93 3.93
N SER A 10 12.82 -14.64 4.13
CA SER A 10 13.25 -14.12 5.44
C SER A 10 12.69 -12.73 5.71
N TYR A 11 11.68 -12.70 6.58
CA TYR A 11 11.12 -11.48 7.15
C TYR A 11 12.24 -10.74 7.93
N GLY A 12 12.58 -9.52 7.52
CA GLY A 12 13.58 -8.67 8.20
C GLY A 12 14.96 -8.56 7.54
N ASN A 13 15.29 -9.34 6.52
CA ASN A 13 16.52 -9.14 5.71
C ASN A 13 16.22 -8.52 4.34
N MET A 14 15.20 -7.67 4.31
CA MET A 14 14.64 -7.12 3.08
C MET A 14 14.78 -5.62 3.04
N THR A 15 15.53 -5.13 2.08
CA THR A 15 15.63 -3.71 1.80
C THR A 15 14.39 -3.29 1.03
N VAL A 16 13.41 -2.73 1.72
CA VAL A 16 12.28 -2.04 1.08
C VAL A 16 12.73 -0.61 0.76
N SER A 17 12.52 -0.18 -0.49
CA SER A 17 12.82 1.19 -0.92
C SER A 17 11.57 1.87 -1.44
N PHE A 18 11.34 3.09 -0.98
CA PHE A 18 10.30 3.98 -1.52
C PHE A 18 10.80 4.81 -2.71
N THR A 19 11.95 4.46 -3.28
CA THR A 19 12.50 5.16 -4.44
C THR A 19 11.95 4.56 -5.72
N CYS A 20 11.31 5.37 -6.56
CA CYS A 20 11.01 5.02 -7.94
C CYS A 20 12.27 5.28 -8.80
N PRO A 21 12.95 4.25 -9.32
CA PRO A 21 14.14 4.46 -10.16
C PRO A 21 13.78 5.04 -11.53
N GLN A 22 12.55 4.83 -11.98
CA GLN A 22 12.01 5.39 -13.21
C GLN A 22 10.95 6.44 -12.85
N GLN A 23 11.05 7.59 -13.51
CA GLN A 23 10.19 8.74 -13.22
C GLN A 23 8.73 8.51 -13.63
N ASN A 24 8.50 7.70 -14.66
CA ASN A 24 7.15 7.32 -15.12
C ASN A 24 6.36 6.51 -14.08
N ASP A 25 7.05 5.83 -13.16
CA ASP A 25 6.44 5.03 -12.08
C ASP A 25 6.10 5.85 -10.83
N ALA A 26 6.57 7.11 -10.76
CA ALA A 26 6.25 8.05 -9.68
C ALA A 26 5.04 8.92 -10.06
N PHE A 27 3.84 8.41 -9.78
CA PHE A 27 2.58 9.10 -10.08
C PHE A 27 2.42 10.36 -9.23
N THR A 28 2.39 11.51 -9.89
CA THR A 28 2.32 12.82 -9.24
C THR A 28 1.38 13.75 -10.00
N VAL A 29 0.97 14.84 -9.36
CA VAL A 29 0.07 15.84 -9.98
C VAL A 29 0.87 16.79 -10.87
N SER A 30 1.73 17.62 -10.28
CA SER A 30 2.51 18.63 -11.01
C SER A 30 4.02 18.47 -10.90
N ASP A 31 4.51 17.51 -10.12
CA ASP A 31 5.95 17.28 -9.95
C ASP A 31 6.52 16.48 -11.13
N THR A 32 7.11 17.18 -12.08
CA THR A 32 7.82 16.61 -13.23
C THR A 32 9.34 16.54 -13.03
N SER A 33 9.82 16.79 -11.81
CA SER A 33 11.24 16.63 -11.45
C SER A 33 11.50 15.29 -10.79
N LYS A 34 10.58 14.82 -9.94
CA LYS A 34 10.66 13.53 -9.24
C LYS A 34 9.60 12.54 -9.70
N GLY A 35 8.55 13.00 -10.39
CA GLY A 35 7.44 12.16 -10.85
C GLY A 35 6.99 12.46 -12.27
N ASN A 36 5.89 11.83 -12.67
CA ASN A 36 5.39 11.85 -14.05
C ASN A 36 4.39 12.99 -14.37
N GLY A 37 3.93 13.76 -13.37
CA GLY A 37 2.97 14.86 -13.56
C GLY A 37 1.65 14.45 -14.25
N ALA A 38 1.28 13.18 -14.20
CA ALA A 38 0.17 12.64 -15.00
C ALA A 38 -1.20 12.74 -14.33
N LEU A 39 -1.24 13.04 -13.02
CA LEU A 39 -2.48 12.99 -12.24
C LEU A 39 -3.17 14.35 -12.16
N THR A 40 -4.50 14.37 -12.25
CA THR A 40 -5.29 15.56 -11.89
C THR A 40 -5.38 15.75 -10.37
N TYR A 41 -5.40 14.65 -9.61
CA TYR A 41 -5.51 14.62 -8.15
C TYR A 41 -4.51 13.62 -7.56
N PRO A 42 -3.96 13.85 -6.36
CA PRO A 42 -3.12 12.85 -5.72
C PRO A 42 -3.95 11.59 -5.46
N ILE A 43 -3.44 10.44 -5.87
CA ILE A 43 -4.03 9.14 -5.54
C ILE A 43 -3.04 8.37 -4.66
N GLY A 44 -3.56 7.75 -3.61
CA GLY A 44 -2.82 6.84 -2.74
C GLY A 44 -3.56 5.53 -2.64
N LEU A 45 -2.94 4.45 -3.10
CA LEU A 45 -3.42 3.09 -2.86
C LEU A 45 -2.29 2.32 -2.19
N LEU A 46 -2.60 1.55 -1.15
CA LEU A 46 -1.62 0.72 -0.46
C LEU A 46 -0.97 -0.21 -1.48
N SER A 47 0.35 -0.14 -1.60
CA SER A 47 1.12 -1.14 -2.32
C SER A 47 1.20 -2.42 -1.51
N GLY A 48 1.74 -3.48 -2.11
CA GLY A 48 2.33 -4.57 -1.36
C GLY A 48 3.24 -3.96 -0.30
N ASP A 49 4.32 -3.28 -0.72
CA ASP A 49 5.42 -2.71 0.10
C ASP A 49 4.99 -2.07 1.41
N ASP A 50 3.92 -1.28 1.39
CA ASP A 50 3.33 -0.68 2.59
C ASP A 50 2.87 -1.70 3.64
N ILE A 51 2.33 -2.84 3.20
CA ILE A 51 1.80 -3.90 4.05
C ILE A 51 2.91 -4.65 4.80
N THR A 52 4.03 -4.98 4.16
CA THR A 52 5.19 -5.69 4.77
C THR A 52 5.79 -4.79 5.81
N LEU A 53 5.97 -3.52 5.46
CA LEU A 53 6.48 -2.52 6.38
C LEU A 53 5.55 -2.32 7.58
N ALA A 54 4.23 -2.43 7.39
CA ALA A 54 3.31 -2.41 8.50
C ALA A 54 3.38 -3.68 9.37
N GLY A 55 3.70 -4.84 8.79
CA GLY A 55 3.80 -6.11 9.51
C GLY A 55 3.14 -7.30 8.81
N GLY A 56 2.44 -7.10 7.69
CA GLY A 56 1.76 -8.17 6.96
C GLY A 56 2.70 -8.93 6.02
N TRP A 57 2.62 -10.25 6.02
CA TRP A 57 3.41 -11.14 5.16
C TRP A 57 2.61 -12.42 4.85
N ASN A 58 3.22 -13.50 4.38
CA ASN A 58 2.58 -14.79 4.10
C ASN A 58 1.87 -15.46 5.29
N SER A 59 2.21 -15.11 6.53
CA SER A 59 1.65 -15.71 7.75
C SER A 59 0.57 -14.80 8.33
N ALA A 60 -0.44 -15.40 8.94
CA ALA A 60 -1.49 -14.65 9.64
C ALA A 60 -0.86 -13.72 10.68
N ASN A 61 -1.25 -12.46 10.63
CA ASN A 61 -0.81 -11.44 11.58
C ASN A 61 -1.94 -10.43 11.76
N ASN A 62 -2.49 -10.34 12.96
CA ASN A 62 -3.54 -9.39 13.30
C ASN A 62 -3.03 -8.20 14.13
N GLY A 63 -1.72 -8.11 14.35
CA GLY A 63 -1.09 -7.11 15.21
C GLY A 63 -0.62 -5.84 14.50
N TYR A 64 -0.70 -5.75 13.17
CA TYR A 64 -0.23 -4.59 12.43
C TYR A 64 -1.33 -3.55 12.16
N TYR A 65 -0.96 -2.27 12.08
CA TYR A 65 -1.92 -1.16 12.00
C TYR A 65 -2.78 -1.13 10.71
N LEU A 66 -2.36 -1.82 9.65
CA LEU A 66 -3.14 -1.98 8.42
C LEU A 66 -4.11 -3.16 8.45
N TYR A 67 -4.09 -4.01 9.48
CA TYR A 67 -5.05 -5.09 9.68
C TYR A 67 -6.46 -4.54 9.91
N THR A 68 -7.45 -5.15 9.28
CA THR A 68 -8.86 -4.70 9.38
C THR A 68 -9.86 -5.84 9.62
N GLY A 69 -9.40 -7.09 9.63
CA GLY A 69 -10.28 -8.27 9.62
C GLY A 69 -11.04 -8.50 8.30
N ASN A 70 -10.87 -7.63 7.30
CA ASN A 70 -11.54 -7.73 6.00
C ASN A 70 -10.55 -7.99 4.88
N LYS A 71 -11.03 -8.64 3.81
CA LYS A 71 -10.26 -8.81 2.57
C LYS A 71 -10.20 -7.52 1.76
N TYR A 72 -9.01 -7.10 1.32
CA TYR A 72 -8.85 -5.94 0.43
C TYR A 72 -7.70 -6.07 -0.57
N TRP A 73 -7.78 -5.32 -1.68
CA TRP A 73 -6.74 -5.27 -2.72
C TRP A 73 -5.69 -4.19 -2.45
N THR A 74 -4.47 -4.47 -2.90
CA THR A 74 -3.36 -3.51 -2.97
C THR A 74 -3.13 -3.05 -4.42
N ALA A 75 -2.35 -1.99 -4.62
CA ALA A 75 -1.92 -1.53 -5.94
C ALA A 75 -0.95 -2.50 -6.63
N SER A 76 -0.24 -3.33 -5.86
CA SER A 76 0.79 -4.21 -6.42
C SER A 76 0.19 -5.35 -7.22
N ALA A 77 0.79 -5.63 -8.38
CA ALA A 77 0.46 -6.80 -9.17
C ALA A 77 0.77 -8.08 -8.39
N GLY A 78 -0.15 -9.06 -8.49
CA GLY A 78 0.06 -10.42 -8.05
C GLY A 78 0.70 -11.29 -9.14
N SER A 79 0.77 -12.60 -8.89
CA SER A 79 1.23 -13.58 -9.87
C SER A 79 0.30 -13.64 -11.09
N CYS A 80 0.87 -13.93 -12.28
CA CYS A 80 0.14 -14.20 -13.52
C CYS A 80 0.27 -15.68 -13.85
N THR A 81 -0.87 -16.39 -13.92
CA THR A 81 -0.95 -17.76 -14.47
C THR A 81 -1.88 -17.73 -15.69
N ILE A 82 -1.69 -18.63 -16.65
CA ILE A 82 -2.38 -18.67 -17.95
C ILE A 82 -3.84 -18.21 -17.86
N GLY A 83 -4.10 -16.98 -18.34
CA GLY A 83 -5.43 -16.37 -18.46
C GLY A 83 -5.96 -15.61 -17.24
N ILE A 84 -5.22 -15.54 -16.12
CA ILE A 84 -5.66 -14.87 -14.89
C ILE A 84 -4.57 -13.93 -14.37
N THR A 85 -4.90 -12.64 -14.31
CA THR A 85 -4.10 -11.59 -13.69
C THR A 85 -4.92 -10.91 -12.59
N GLY A 86 -4.26 -10.49 -11.52
CA GLY A 86 -4.91 -9.81 -10.41
C GLY A 86 -3.92 -9.04 -9.55
N ASN A 87 -4.44 -8.19 -8.68
CA ASN A 87 -3.65 -7.49 -7.68
C ASN A 87 -3.32 -8.42 -6.49
N ARG A 88 -2.33 -8.06 -5.69
CA ARG A 88 -2.13 -8.71 -4.38
C ARG A 88 -3.27 -8.32 -3.45
N SER A 89 -3.79 -9.27 -2.68
CA SER A 89 -4.82 -9.05 -1.66
C SER A 89 -4.32 -9.35 -0.26
N ILE A 90 -4.95 -8.73 0.72
CA ILE A 90 -4.82 -9.05 2.14
C ILE A 90 -6.01 -9.89 2.55
N SER A 91 -5.77 -10.98 3.26
CA SER A 91 -6.79 -11.90 3.79
C SER A 91 -7.39 -11.40 5.11
N GLU A 92 -8.52 -11.99 5.51
CA GLU A 92 -9.23 -11.67 6.76
C GLU A 92 -8.40 -11.97 8.03
N ASP A 93 -7.42 -12.88 7.93
CA ASP A 93 -6.44 -13.21 8.98
C ASP A 93 -5.21 -12.29 8.97
N GLY A 94 -5.17 -11.31 8.07
CA GLY A 94 -4.10 -10.34 7.92
C GLY A 94 -2.89 -10.84 7.13
N SER A 95 -2.91 -12.07 6.61
CA SER A 95 -1.87 -12.56 5.71
C SER A 95 -1.95 -11.88 4.33
N THR A 96 -0.80 -11.75 3.66
CA THR A 96 -0.63 -11.33 2.27
C THR A 96 -0.43 -12.59 1.41
N PRO A 97 -1.49 -13.31 1.01
CA PRO A 97 -1.31 -14.44 0.11
C PRO A 97 -0.65 -13.99 -1.19
N ASN A 98 0.25 -14.82 -1.74
CA ASN A 98 0.87 -14.60 -3.06
C ASN A 98 -0.15 -14.50 -4.21
N PHE A 99 -1.41 -14.85 -3.94
CA PHE A 99 -2.49 -14.93 -4.90
C PHE A 99 -3.80 -14.44 -4.29
N GLY A 100 -4.37 -13.39 -4.88
CA GLY A 100 -5.80 -13.13 -4.74
C GLY A 100 -6.45 -13.46 -6.08
N ILE A 101 -7.09 -14.63 -6.19
CA ILE A 101 -8.16 -14.79 -7.18
C ILE A 101 -9.11 -13.64 -6.94
N ASN A 102 -9.47 -12.95 -8.02
CA ASN A 102 -10.67 -12.14 -8.23
C ASN A 102 -11.84 -12.64 -7.37
N SER A 103 -11.80 -12.29 -6.09
CA SER A 103 -12.88 -12.53 -5.18
C SER A 103 -13.75 -11.30 -5.28
N ASN A 104 -14.98 -11.51 -5.72
CA ASN A 104 -16.00 -10.46 -5.78
C ASN A 104 -16.31 -9.87 -4.38
N SER A 105 -15.68 -10.38 -3.31
CA SER A 105 -15.84 -9.96 -1.91
C SER A 105 -14.68 -9.11 -1.36
N ALA A 106 -13.66 -8.77 -2.16
CA ALA A 106 -12.56 -7.94 -1.68
C ALA A 106 -12.87 -6.44 -1.83
N SER A 107 -12.63 -5.68 -0.76
CA SER A 107 -12.83 -4.22 -0.73
C SER A 107 -11.60 -3.47 -1.26
N VAL A 108 -11.74 -2.16 -1.47
CA VAL A 108 -10.62 -1.24 -1.70
C VAL A 108 -10.38 -0.46 -0.42
N LYS A 109 -9.11 -0.32 -0.01
CA LYS A 109 -8.71 0.50 1.14
C LYS A 109 -8.03 1.79 0.62
N PRO A 110 -8.76 2.90 0.49
CA PRO A 110 -8.17 4.16 0.04
C PRO A 110 -7.19 4.70 1.08
N VAL A 111 -6.13 5.37 0.62
CA VAL A 111 -5.18 6.09 1.47
C VAL A 111 -5.25 7.56 1.16
N ILE A 112 -5.36 8.38 2.20
CA ILE A 112 -5.28 9.84 2.08
C ILE A 112 -3.86 10.24 2.48
N ASN A 113 -3.06 10.62 1.49
CA ASN A 113 -1.77 11.25 1.73
C ASN A 113 -1.97 12.74 1.96
N ILE A 114 -1.53 13.21 3.12
CA ILE A 114 -1.50 14.63 3.50
C ILE A 114 -0.06 15.12 3.46
N LYS A 115 0.16 16.39 3.08
CA LYS A 115 1.51 16.96 3.15
C LYS A 115 1.92 17.08 4.62
N ALA A 116 3.23 16.93 4.88
CA ALA A 116 3.75 16.96 6.25
C ALA A 116 3.46 18.29 6.98
N ASP A 117 3.39 19.39 6.24
CA ASP A 117 3.07 20.74 6.71
C ASP A 117 1.56 21.01 6.80
N SER A 118 0.70 20.11 6.30
CA SER A 118 -0.75 20.24 6.44
C SER A 118 -1.25 19.87 7.84
N LEU A 119 -0.41 19.25 8.68
CA LEU A 119 -0.74 18.88 10.06
C LEU A 119 -0.37 20.01 11.01
N ILE A 120 -1.38 20.71 11.55
CA ILE A 120 -1.17 21.86 12.44
C ILE A 120 -1.26 21.50 13.94
N ALA A 121 -1.89 20.37 14.26
CA ALA A 121 -2.00 19.86 15.63
C ALA A 121 -2.39 18.37 15.64
N GLY A 122 -2.38 17.77 16.84
CA GLY A 122 -2.77 16.37 17.06
C GLY A 122 -1.60 15.40 17.10
N LEU A 123 -1.84 14.21 17.65
CA LEU A 123 -0.85 13.14 17.79
C LEU A 123 -1.26 11.86 17.03
N GLY A 124 -2.36 11.89 16.29
CA GLY A 124 -2.96 10.71 15.67
C GLY A 124 -3.55 9.72 16.67
N LEU A 125 -3.77 10.14 17.92
CA LEU A 125 -4.43 9.34 18.95
C LEU A 125 -5.94 9.57 18.91
N LYS A 126 -6.73 8.61 19.38
CA LYS A 126 -8.20 8.74 19.46
C LYS A 126 -8.63 10.00 20.21
N GLU A 127 -7.93 10.33 21.30
CA GLU A 127 -8.21 11.50 22.14
C GLU A 127 -7.59 12.79 21.57
N LYS A 128 -6.61 12.68 20.67
CA LYS A 128 -5.88 13.79 20.04
C LYS A 128 -5.70 13.52 18.54
N PRO A 129 -6.79 13.51 17.75
CA PRO A 129 -6.72 13.26 16.32
C PRO A 129 -5.92 14.35 15.62
N TYR A 130 -5.37 14.03 14.45
CA TYR A 130 -4.70 15.00 13.61
C TYR A 130 -5.65 16.10 13.15
N VAL A 131 -5.18 17.34 13.19
CA VAL A 131 -5.91 18.54 12.73
C VAL A 131 -5.21 19.08 11.49
N LEU A 132 -6.00 19.29 10.43
CA LEU A 132 -5.53 19.82 9.17
C LEU A 132 -5.59 21.35 9.17
N SER A 133 -4.61 21.99 8.53
CA SER A 133 -4.76 23.39 8.13
C SER A 133 -5.90 23.49 7.13
N VAL A 134 -6.80 24.43 7.35
CA VAL A 134 -7.79 24.88 6.35
C VAL A 134 -7.25 26.18 5.80
N ASP A 135 -6.51 26.08 4.70
CA ASP A 135 -6.17 27.22 3.86
C ASP A 135 -7.29 27.43 2.83
#